data_AF-A0A835QLZ3-F1
#
_entry.id   AF-A0A835QLZ3-F1
#
_cell.length_a   1.000
_cell.length_b   1.000
_cell.length_c   1.000
_cell.angle_alpha   90.00
_cell.angle_beta   90.00
_cell.angle_gamma   90.00
#
_symmetry.space_group_name_H-M   'P 1'
#
loop_
_entity.id
_entity.type
_entity.pdbx_description
1 polymer ?
#
loop_
_entity_poly.entity_id
_entity_poly.type
_entity_poly.pdbx_seq_one_letter_code
_entity_poly.pdbx_strand_id
1 'polypeptide(L)'
;MRSDVDGCKRQMGQKRRIEELDEEFAAGEEEELLVPPLNFAVVEDGVFRSGFPEIANFGFIQTLQLRSVVYLCPEPYPEANMEFLDSNGIKFFQFGIEGHKEPFVNIPEETVHEALKVVLDTRNHPLLIHCKRGKHRTGCVVGCLRKLQKWCLSSVFDEYQLFAAAKARVSDKRFLERFDVGGLKHLSPPCSCLALDIYKEKSRFNHL
;
A
#
# COMPACT_ATOMS: atom_id res chain seq x y z
N MET A 1 -0.13 37.04 75.21
CA MET A 1 -1.04 37.72 74.26
C MET A 1 -0.53 37.36 72.87
N ARG A 2 -0.99 36.27 72.23
CA ARG A 2 -2.17 36.17 71.32
C ARG A 2 -2.13 37.29 70.28
N SER A 3 -1.58 37.01 69.09
CA SER A 3 -2.26 36.66 67.80
C SER A 3 -2.26 37.92 66.91
N ASP A 4 -1.99 37.93 65.60
CA ASP A 4 -2.43 37.04 64.52
C ASP A 4 -1.43 37.08 63.34
N VAL A 5 -1.11 35.91 62.78
CA VAL A 5 -0.30 35.73 61.56
C VAL A 5 -1.22 35.14 60.48
N ASP A 6 -2.15 35.95 59.98
CA ASP A 6 -3.11 35.52 58.95
C ASP A 6 -2.98 36.41 57.71
N GLY A 7 -2.10 36.01 56.80
CA GLY A 7 -1.88 36.77 55.57
C GLY A 7 -1.04 36.06 54.52
N CYS A 8 -0.99 34.72 54.46
CA CYS A 8 -0.27 34.04 53.38
C CYS A 8 -0.73 32.58 53.14
N LYS A 9 -2.04 32.34 53.01
CA LYS A 9 -2.53 30.99 52.62
C LYS A 9 -3.56 30.94 51.50
N ARG A 10 -3.93 32.07 50.89
CA ARG A 10 -4.95 32.09 49.82
C ARG A 10 -4.42 32.15 48.39
N GLN A 11 -3.11 32.20 48.17
CA GLN A 11 -2.53 32.23 46.81
C GLN A 11 -1.86 30.94 46.34
N MET A 12 -1.66 29.93 47.19
CA MET A 12 -0.98 28.68 46.80
C MET A 12 -1.91 27.51 46.41
N GLY A 13 -3.23 27.69 46.50
CA GLY A 13 -4.22 26.67 46.11
C GLY A 13 -4.84 26.89 44.73
N GLN A 14 -4.80 28.11 44.21
CA GLN A 14 -5.45 28.47 42.94
C GLN A 14 -4.47 28.53 41.77
N LYS A 15 -3.18 28.72 42.05
CA LYS A 15 -2.11 28.68 41.05
C LYS A 15 -1.80 27.25 40.57
N ARG A 16 -1.77 26.29 41.49
CA ARG A 16 -1.57 24.86 41.18
C ARG A 16 -2.69 24.27 40.33
N ARG A 17 -3.94 24.68 40.55
CA ARG A 17 -5.09 24.20 39.77
C ARG A 17 -5.14 24.76 38.34
N ILE A 18 -4.49 25.91 38.07
CA ILE A 18 -4.40 26.47 36.72
C ILE A 18 -3.23 25.82 35.97
N GLU A 19 -2.09 25.59 36.65
CA GLU A 19 -0.95 24.87 36.07
C GLU A 19 -1.28 23.38 35.77
N GLU A 20 -2.11 22.72 36.59
CA GLU A 20 -2.59 21.35 36.32
C GLU A 20 -3.63 21.26 35.18
N LEU A 21 -4.40 22.33 34.92
CA LEU A 21 -5.38 22.38 33.83
C LEU A 21 -4.77 22.75 32.47
N ASP A 22 -3.61 23.42 32.48
CA ASP A 22 -2.86 23.75 31.27
C ASP A 22 -1.97 22.57 30.80
N GLU A 23 -1.51 21.69 31.71
CA GLU A 23 -0.77 20.47 31.34
C GLU A 23 -1.67 19.35 30.81
N GLU A 24 -2.96 19.30 31.21
CA GLU A 24 -3.92 18.30 30.73
C GLU A 24 -4.42 18.57 29.29
N PHE A 25 -4.22 19.79 28.76
CA PHE A 25 -4.64 20.20 27.41
C PHE A 25 -3.50 20.19 26.36
N ALA A 26 -2.27 19.87 26.77
CA ALA A 26 -1.10 19.83 25.90
C ALA A 26 -0.70 18.42 25.42
N ALA A 27 -1.50 17.39 25.75
CA ALA A 27 -1.43 16.08 25.12
C ALA A 27 -2.44 16.00 23.97
N GLY A 28 -2.42 17.00 23.07
CA GLY A 28 -2.98 16.79 21.75
C GLY A 28 -2.08 15.77 21.06
N GLU A 29 -2.59 14.57 20.82
CA GLU A 29 -1.96 13.60 19.93
C GLU A 29 -1.56 14.37 18.67
N GLU A 30 -0.26 14.51 18.39
CA GLU A 30 0.17 15.00 17.09
C GLU A 30 -0.43 14.02 16.08
N GLU A 31 -1.50 14.44 15.41
CA GLU A 31 -2.20 13.63 14.42
C GLU A 31 -1.18 13.41 13.29
N GLU A 32 -0.45 12.29 13.36
CA GLU A 32 0.70 12.03 12.52
C GLU A 32 0.22 12.06 11.06
N LEU A 33 0.69 13.05 10.30
CA LEU A 33 0.22 13.27 8.94
C LEU A 33 0.58 12.06 8.07
N LEU A 34 -0.40 11.20 7.82
CA LEU A 34 -0.23 10.00 7.01
C LEU A 34 -0.19 10.37 5.53
N VAL A 35 1.01 10.35 4.95
CA VAL A 35 1.21 10.65 3.53
C VAL A 35 1.34 9.36 2.72
N PRO A 36 0.41 9.03 1.82
CA PRO A 36 0.54 7.85 0.98
C PRO A 36 1.71 8.00 -0.02
N PRO A 37 2.36 6.90 -0.42
CA PRO A 37 3.38 6.93 -1.46
C PRO A 37 2.86 7.47 -2.78
N LEU A 38 3.77 7.96 -3.63
CA LEU A 38 3.45 8.40 -4.98
C LEU A 38 2.59 7.35 -5.72
N ASN A 39 1.50 7.77 -6.36
CA ASN A 39 0.66 6.90 -7.19
C ASN A 39 0.08 5.68 -6.44
N PHE A 40 -0.10 5.81 -5.11
CA PHE A 40 -0.75 4.79 -4.29
C PHE A 40 -2.21 4.59 -4.69
N ALA A 41 -2.66 3.33 -4.77
CA ALA A 41 -4.06 2.97 -4.93
C ALA A 41 -4.32 1.52 -4.49
N VAL A 42 -5.58 1.22 -4.21
CA VAL A 42 -6.09 -0.14 -4.06
C VAL A 42 -6.23 -0.75 -5.46
N VAL A 43 -5.70 -1.96 -5.66
CA VAL A 43 -5.89 -2.75 -6.89
C VAL A 43 -7.08 -3.69 -6.69
N GLU A 44 -7.08 -4.44 -5.61
CA GLU A 44 -8.18 -5.26 -5.13
C GLU A 44 -8.08 -5.40 -3.62
N ASP A 45 -9.04 -6.11 -3.01
CA ASP A 45 -8.99 -6.36 -1.57
C ASP A 45 -7.67 -7.06 -1.19
N GLY A 46 -6.95 -6.48 -0.23
CA GLY A 46 -5.62 -6.97 0.18
C GLY A 46 -4.48 -6.74 -0.82
N VAL A 47 -4.69 -6.10 -1.98
CA VAL A 47 -3.61 -5.81 -2.94
C VAL A 47 -3.57 -4.32 -3.27
N PHE A 48 -2.44 -3.71 -2.96
CA PHE A 48 -2.17 -2.30 -3.20
C PHE A 48 -1.10 -2.12 -4.28
N ARG A 49 -1.09 -0.93 -4.90
CA ARG A 49 -0.04 -0.49 -5.80
C ARG A 49 0.51 0.84 -5.38
N SER A 50 1.77 1.12 -5.70
CA SER A 50 2.35 2.46 -5.59
C SER A 50 3.62 2.65 -6.43
N GLY A 51 4.15 3.87 -6.41
CA GLY A 51 5.55 4.21 -6.66
C GLY A 51 6.43 3.89 -5.46
N PHE A 52 7.67 4.38 -5.48
CA PHE A 52 8.63 4.01 -4.45
C PHE A 52 8.23 4.61 -3.09
N PRO A 53 8.07 3.79 -2.01
CA PRO A 53 7.89 4.29 -0.66
C PRO A 53 9.10 5.09 -0.18
N GLU A 54 8.88 6.32 0.27
CA GLU A 54 9.87 7.12 0.98
C GLU A 54 9.62 7.04 2.49
N ILE A 55 10.60 7.46 3.30
CA ILE A 55 10.51 7.44 4.77
C ILE A 55 9.26 8.19 5.26
N ALA A 56 8.91 9.31 4.62
CA ALA A 56 7.70 10.08 4.91
C ALA A 56 6.39 9.29 4.71
N ASN A 57 6.43 8.14 4.02
CA ASN A 57 5.27 7.29 3.80
C ASN A 57 5.15 6.13 4.78
N PHE A 58 6.15 5.91 5.65
CA PHE A 58 6.21 4.72 6.52
C PHE A 58 5.04 4.68 7.50
N GLY A 59 4.69 5.82 8.11
CA GLY A 59 3.49 5.90 8.95
C GLY A 59 2.23 5.47 8.21
N PHE A 60 2.01 5.95 6.98
CA PHE A 60 0.87 5.52 6.16
C PHE A 60 0.94 4.02 5.83
N ILE A 61 2.10 3.51 5.41
CA ILE A 61 2.26 2.09 5.05
C ILE A 61 2.00 1.17 6.25
N GLN A 62 2.40 1.59 7.45
CA GLN A 62 2.16 0.83 8.67
C GLN A 62 0.66 0.64 8.94
N THR A 63 -0.17 1.64 8.58
CA THR A 63 -1.64 1.51 8.70
C THR A 63 -2.24 0.44 7.79
N LEU A 64 -1.57 0.10 6.69
CA LEU A 64 -2.02 -0.95 5.77
C LEU A 64 -1.79 -2.36 6.32
N GLN A 65 -0.99 -2.50 7.39
CA GLN A 65 -0.66 -3.79 8.01
C GLN A 65 -0.18 -4.82 6.98
N LEU A 66 0.72 -4.38 6.08
CA LEU A 66 1.21 -5.23 5.01
C LEU A 66 1.90 -6.46 5.57
N ARG A 67 1.66 -7.60 4.93
CA ARG A 67 2.39 -8.84 5.18
C ARG A 67 3.54 -9.03 4.20
N SER A 68 3.44 -8.42 3.02
CA SER A 68 4.51 -8.48 2.02
C SER A 68 4.57 -7.26 1.10
N VAL A 69 5.73 -7.09 0.48
CA VAL A 69 6.00 -6.10 -0.56
C VAL A 69 6.60 -6.79 -1.78
N VAL A 70 6.09 -6.43 -2.96
CA VAL A 70 6.60 -6.86 -4.27
C VAL A 70 7.30 -5.66 -4.92
N TYR A 71 8.61 -5.70 -4.99
CA TYR A 71 9.46 -4.67 -5.59
C TYR A 71 9.96 -5.07 -6.97
N LEU A 72 9.62 -4.27 -7.98
CA LEU A 72 9.82 -4.64 -9.38
C LEU A 72 11.08 -4.06 -10.03
N CYS A 73 12.01 -3.48 -9.25
CA CYS A 73 13.21 -2.87 -9.81
C CYS A 73 14.46 -3.71 -9.50
N PRO A 74 15.46 -3.76 -10.40
CA PRO A 74 16.68 -4.55 -10.21
C PRO A 74 17.66 -3.92 -9.21
N GLU A 75 17.52 -2.62 -8.93
CA GLU A 75 18.41 -1.91 -8.02
C GLU A 75 18.26 -2.44 -6.59
N PRO A 76 19.34 -2.45 -5.78
CA PRO A 76 19.25 -2.80 -4.36
C PRO A 76 18.20 -1.95 -3.63
N TYR A 77 17.50 -2.56 -2.68
CA TYR A 77 16.54 -1.84 -1.85
C TYR A 77 17.29 -0.97 -0.82
N PRO A 78 16.92 0.31 -0.62
CA PRO A 78 17.57 1.17 0.37
C PRO A 78 17.49 0.59 1.77
N GLU A 79 18.57 0.76 2.55
CA GLU A 79 18.72 0.20 3.89
C GLU A 79 17.60 0.63 4.84
N ALA A 80 17.29 1.93 4.91
CA ALA A 80 16.19 2.44 5.74
C ALA A 80 14.83 1.80 5.40
N ASN A 81 14.59 1.49 4.12
CA ASN A 81 13.37 0.80 3.71
C ASN A 81 13.41 -0.69 4.10
N MET A 82 14.55 -1.37 3.96
CA MET A 82 14.71 -2.76 4.43
C MET A 82 14.49 -2.86 5.94
N GLU A 83 15.12 -1.99 6.73
CA GLU A 83 14.94 -1.94 8.19
C GLU A 83 13.48 -1.73 8.59
N PHE A 84 12.75 -0.87 7.88
CA PHE A 84 11.32 -0.69 8.07
C PHE A 84 10.53 -1.98 7.78
N LEU A 85 10.85 -2.70 6.69
CA LEU A 85 10.19 -3.97 6.38
C LEU A 85 10.48 -5.01 7.45
N ASP A 86 11.74 -5.15 7.87
CA ASP A 86 12.17 -6.14 8.85
C ASP A 86 11.55 -5.89 10.24
N SER A 87 11.55 -4.63 10.70
CA SER A 87 10.95 -4.23 11.99
C SER A 87 9.44 -4.46 12.05
N ASN A 88 8.76 -4.42 10.90
CA ASN A 88 7.32 -4.69 10.79
C ASN A 88 6.99 -6.13 10.37
N GLY A 89 7.99 -7.00 10.21
CA GLY A 89 7.78 -8.40 9.80
C GLY A 89 7.23 -8.56 8.38
N ILE A 90 7.51 -7.59 7.49
CA ILE A 90 7.00 -7.55 6.12
C ILE A 90 7.93 -8.35 5.20
N LYS A 91 7.41 -9.37 4.53
CA LYS A 91 8.18 -10.17 3.58
C LYS A 91 8.53 -9.37 2.33
N PHE A 92 9.79 -9.35 1.95
CA PHE A 92 10.26 -8.66 0.75
C PHE A 92 10.46 -9.63 -0.42
N PHE A 93 9.80 -9.35 -1.56
CA PHE A 93 9.96 -10.08 -2.81
C PHE A 93 10.47 -9.13 -3.91
N GLN A 94 11.63 -9.43 -4.49
CA GLN A 94 12.22 -8.62 -5.54
C GLN A 94 12.20 -9.33 -6.89
N PHE A 95 11.63 -8.68 -7.90
CA PHE A 95 11.57 -9.15 -9.28
C PHE A 95 12.12 -8.05 -10.20
N GLY A 96 13.43 -8.09 -10.45
CA GLY A 96 14.13 -7.04 -11.17
C GLY A 96 13.72 -6.95 -12.64
N ILE A 97 12.94 -5.92 -13.00
CA ILE A 97 12.63 -5.59 -14.39
C ILE A 97 13.43 -4.34 -14.79
N GLU A 98 14.29 -4.45 -15.79
CA GLU A 98 15.14 -3.34 -16.24
C GLU A 98 14.34 -2.14 -16.73
N GLY A 99 14.74 -0.95 -16.29
CA GLY A 99 14.07 0.31 -16.61
C GLY A 99 14.65 0.99 -17.84
N HIS A 100 14.30 0.53 -19.04
CA HIS A 100 14.70 1.21 -20.29
C HIS A 100 13.71 2.30 -20.72
N LYS A 101 14.17 3.24 -21.55
CA LYS A 101 13.30 4.18 -22.28
C LYS A 101 12.91 3.56 -23.63
N GLU A 102 11.73 3.93 -24.15
CA GLU A 102 11.36 3.53 -25.51
C GLU A 102 12.41 4.04 -26.52
N PRO A 103 12.75 3.25 -27.56
CA PRO A 103 12.09 1.99 -27.98
C PRO A 103 12.62 0.71 -27.32
N PHE A 104 13.69 0.75 -26.52
CA PHE A 104 14.39 -0.44 -26.01
C PHE A 104 13.76 -1.06 -24.75
N VAL A 105 12.47 -0.86 -24.53
CA VAL A 105 11.77 -1.40 -23.35
C VAL A 105 11.57 -2.89 -23.53
N ASN A 106 12.12 -3.68 -22.61
CA ASN A 106 11.87 -5.11 -22.51
C ASN A 106 11.33 -5.43 -21.11
N ILE A 107 10.11 -5.96 -21.04
CA ILE A 107 9.52 -6.47 -19.80
C ILE A 107 9.57 -7.99 -19.91
N PRO A 108 10.44 -8.67 -19.14
CA PRO A 108 10.56 -10.13 -19.22
C PRO A 108 9.25 -10.76 -18.74
N GLU A 109 8.61 -11.53 -19.63
CA GLU A 109 7.35 -12.21 -19.34
C GLU A 109 7.48 -13.15 -18.14
N GLU A 110 8.58 -13.91 -18.07
CA GLU A 110 8.88 -14.83 -16.96
C GLU A 110 8.93 -14.11 -15.59
N THR A 111 9.59 -12.95 -15.53
CA THR A 111 9.65 -12.15 -14.30
C THR A 111 8.26 -11.66 -13.85
N VAL A 112 7.40 -11.31 -14.81
CA VAL A 112 6.00 -10.94 -14.50
C VAL A 112 5.19 -12.15 -14.03
N HIS A 113 5.42 -13.34 -14.60
CA HIS A 113 4.81 -14.59 -14.12
C HIS A 113 5.19 -14.89 -12.67
N GLU A 114 6.48 -14.84 -12.32
CA GLU A 114 6.93 -15.08 -10.94
C GLU A 114 6.38 -14.04 -9.96
N ALA A 115 6.32 -12.77 -10.35
CA ALA A 115 5.68 -11.73 -9.54
C ALA A 115 4.19 -12.03 -9.32
N LEU A 116 3.46 -12.45 -10.36
CA LEU A 116 2.05 -12.80 -10.25
C LEU A 116 1.81 -14.01 -9.35
N LYS A 117 2.70 -15.01 -9.32
CA LYS A 117 2.58 -16.13 -8.37
C LYS A 117 2.55 -15.66 -6.92
N VAL A 118 3.39 -14.68 -6.56
CA VAL A 118 3.40 -14.09 -5.22
C VAL A 118 2.14 -13.28 -4.95
N VAL A 119 1.70 -12.48 -5.93
CA VAL A 119 0.49 -11.63 -5.82
C VAL A 119 -0.78 -12.47 -5.69
N LEU A 120 -0.88 -13.61 -6.37
CA LEU A 120 -2.05 -14.49 -6.33
C LEU A 120 -2.14 -15.34 -5.05
N ASP A 121 -1.04 -15.50 -4.32
CA ASP A 121 -1.01 -16.24 -3.06
C ASP A 121 -1.55 -15.38 -1.91
N THR A 122 -2.77 -15.67 -1.47
CA THR A 122 -3.46 -14.93 -0.40
C THR A 122 -2.73 -14.94 0.94
N ARG A 123 -1.80 -15.90 1.15
CA ARG A 123 -0.95 -15.93 2.36
C ARG A 123 0.06 -14.79 2.41
N ASN A 124 0.22 -14.04 1.31
CA ASN A 124 1.06 -12.86 1.23
C ASN A 124 0.27 -11.56 1.47
N HIS A 125 -1.07 -11.63 1.59
CA HIS A 125 -1.95 -10.46 1.70
C HIS A 125 -2.10 -10.00 3.16
N PRO A 126 -2.25 -8.68 3.44
CA PRO A 126 -2.24 -7.58 2.46
C PRO A 126 -0.85 -7.30 1.87
N LEU A 127 -0.76 -6.98 0.58
CA LEU A 127 0.52 -6.79 -0.13
C LEU A 127 0.58 -5.50 -0.93
N LEU A 128 1.78 -4.93 -1.07
CA LEU A 128 2.04 -3.74 -1.88
C LEU A 128 2.93 -4.07 -3.09
N ILE A 129 2.44 -3.80 -4.29
CA ILE A 129 3.21 -3.90 -5.54
C ILE A 129 3.77 -2.52 -5.89
N HIS A 130 5.08 -2.39 -6.02
CA HIS A 130 5.64 -1.10 -6.40
C HIS A 130 6.90 -1.19 -7.27
N CYS A 131 7.16 -0.08 -7.95
CA CYS A 131 8.42 0.18 -8.63
C CYS A 131 8.81 1.64 -8.38
N LYS A 132 9.76 2.20 -9.13
CA LYS A 132 10.18 3.61 -8.94
C LYS A 132 9.03 4.63 -8.94
N ARG A 133 8.07 4.51 -9.86
CA ARG A 133 6.95 5.49 -10.01
C ARG A 133 5.56 4.87 -10.00
N GLY A 134 5.45 3.55 -9.91
CA GLY A 134 4.16 2.86 -9.93
C GLY A 134 3.43 2.96 -11.26
N LYS A 135 4.16 3.13 -12.38
CA LYS A 135 3.60 3.37 -13.72
C LYS A 135 3.76 2.17 -14.64
N HIS A 136 4.98 1.98 -15.17
CA HIS A 136 5.28 1.01 -16.23
C HIS A 136 5.30 -0.43 -15.69
N ARG A 137 6.32 -0.79 -14.92
CA ARG A 137 6.49 -2.14 -14.37
C ARG A 137 5.30 -2.58 -13.51
N THR A 138 4.92 -1.74 -12.55
CA THR A 138 3.72 -1.95 -11.72
C THR A 138 2.45 -2.04 -12.55
N GLY A 139 2.29 -1.17 -13.56
CA GLY A 139 1.12 -1.20 -14.45
C GLY A 139 1.06 -2.45 -15.31
N CYS A 140 2.20 -3.01 -15.73
CA CYS A 140 2.23 -4.27 -16.47
C CYS A 140 1.85 -5.46 -15.56
N VAL A 141 2.39 -5.55 -14.34
CA VAL A 141 1.98 -6.60 -13.39
C VAL A 141 0.49 -6.49 -13.05
N VAL A 142 0.01 -5.30 -12.70
CA VAL A 142 -1.41 -5.06 -12.39
C VAL A 142 -2.29 -5.34 -13.61
N GLY A 143 -1.89 -4.92 -14.81
CA GLY A 143 -2.65 -5.18 -16.02
C GLY A 143 -2.71 -6.67 -16.37
N CYS A 144 -1.64 -7.44 -16.13
CA CYS A 144 -1.67 -8.90 -16.28
C CYS A 144 -2.58 -9.56 -15.23
N LEU A 145 -2.60 -9.05 -13.98
CA LEU A 145 -3.56 -9.47 -12.96
C LEU A 145 -5.01 -9.21 -13.42
N ARG A 146 -5.31 -8.05 -14.02
CA ARG A 146 -6.64 -7.78 -14.61
C ARG A 146 -7.00 -8.73 -15.75
N LYS A 147 -6.03 -9.10 -16.60
CA LYS A 147 -6.25 -10.13 -17.64
C LYS A 147 -6.61 -11.48 -17.03
N LEU A 148 -5.97 -11.88 -15.93
CA LEU A 148 -6.34 -13.11 -15.19
C LEU A 148 -7.75 -13.01 -14.59
N GLN A 149 -8.14 -11.83 -14.13
CA GLN A 149 -9.50 -11.50 -13.70
C GLN A 149 -10.50 -11.37 -14.86
N LYS A 150 -10.10 -11.71 -16.10
CA LYS A 150 -10.92 -11.70 -17.32
C LYS A 150 -11.47 -10.33 -17.71
N TRP A 151 -10.77 -9.25 -17.35
CA TRP A 151 -11.10 -7.92 -17.86
C TRP A 151 -10.87 -7.86 -19.38
N CYS A 152 -11.67 -7.07 -20.09
CA CYS A 152 -11.40 -6.82 -21.51
C CYS A 152 -10.16 -5.93 -21.65
N LEU A 153 -9.41 -6.10 -22.74
CA LEU A 153 -8.15 -5.38 -22.95
C LEU A 153 -8.32 -3.85 -22.92
N SER A 154 -9.46 -3.34 -23.38
CA SER A 154 -9.78 -1.91 -23.31
C SER A 154 -9.77 -1.40 -21.86
N SER A 155 -10.48 -2.06 -20.94
CA SER A 155 -10.48 -1.70 -19.52
C SER A 155 -9.09 -1.83 -18.88
N VAL A 156 -8.32 -2.85 -19.27
CA VAL A 156 -6.92 -3.00 -18.80
C VAL A 156 -6.06 -1.83 -19.25
N PHE A 157 -6.20 -1.41 -20.51
CA PHE A 157 -5.46 -0.27 -21.05
C PHE A 157 -5.88 1.06 -20.45
N ASP A 158 -7.17 1.24 -20.16
CA ASP A 158 -7.69 2.44 -19.51
C ASP A 158 -7.16 2.58 -18.09
N GLU A 159 -7.17 1.50 -17.29
CA GLU A 159 -6.55 1.50 -15.96
C GLU A 159 -5.04 1.77 -16.04
N TYR A 160 -4.33 1.11 -16.95
CA TYR A 160 -2.90 1.37 -17.15
C TYR A 160 -2.65 2.85 -17.53
N GLN A 161 -3.44 3.40 -18.44
CA GLN A 161 -3.32 4.79 -18.91
C GLN A 161 -3.58 5.79 -17.79
N LEU A 162 -4.56 5.51 -16.92
CA LEU A 162 -4.88 6.34 -15.77
C LEU A 162 -3.66 6.54 -14.87
N PHE A 163 -2.97 5.45 -14.50
CA PHE A 163 -1.80 5.51 -13.62
C PHE A 163 -0.51 5.97 -14.32
N ALA A 164 -0.32 5.62 -15.60
CA ALA A 164 0.85 6.06 -16.34
C ALA A 164 0.76 7.53 -16.76
N ALA A 165 -0.46 8.04 -16.97
CA ALA A 165 -0.79 9.39 -17.42
C ALA A 165 0.03 9.79 -18.66
N ALA A 166 0.59 11.01 -18.69
CA ALA A 166 1.42 11.52 -19.77
C ALA A 166 2.72 10.72 -20.03
N LYS A 167 3.00 9.67 -19.26
CA LYS A 167 4.16 8.78 -19.44
C LYS A 167 3.75 7.38 -19.89
N ALA A 168 2.50 7.15 -20.30
CA ALA A 168 2.06 5.87 -20.87
C ALA A 168 2.91 5.49 -22.08
N ARG A 169 3.27 4.20 -22.15
CA ARG A 169 4.12 3.63 -23.21
C ARG A 169 3.31 2.71 -24.10
N VAL A 170 3.59 2.74 -25.39
CA VAL A 170 2.95 1.82 -26.35
C VAL A 170 3.51 0.42 -26.17
N SER A 171 4.81 0.30 -25.87
CA SER A 171 5.45 -1.00 -25.59
C SER A 171 4.80 -1.75 -24.43
N ASP A 172 4.42 -1.05 -23.36
CA ASP A 172 3.75 -1.67 -22.19
C ASP A 172 2.35 -2.19 -22.56
N LYS A 173 1.58 -1.44 -23.36
CA LYS A 173 0.26 -1.89 -23.84
C LYS A 173 0.39 -3.10 -24.77
N ARG A 174 1.39 -3.11 -25.65
CA ARG A 174 1.70 -4.24 -26.53
C ARG A 174 2.15 -5.48 -25.75
N PHE A 175 2.91 -5.30 -24.67
CA PHE A 175 3.24 -6.38 -23.74
C PHE A 175 1.97 -6.95 -23.11
N LEU A 176 1.12 -6.08 -22.54
CA LEU A 176 -0.15 -6.48 -21.92
C LEU A 176 -1.07 -7.23 -22.90
N GLU A 177 -1.18 -6.78 -24.15
CA GLU A 177 -1.94 -7.48 -25.19
C GLU A 177 -1.45 -8.93 -25.37
N ARG A 178 -0.13 -9.11 -25.50
CA ARG A 178 0.52 -10.37 -25.87
C ARG A 178 0.72 -11.35 -24.72
N PHE A 179 0.77 -10.87 -23.49
CA PHE A 179 1.05 -11.69 -22.30
C PHE A 179 0.10 -12.90 -22.22
N ASP A 180 0.65 -14.11 -22.17
CA ASP A 180 -0.16 -15.33 -22.10
C ASP A 180 -0.53 -15.65 -20.64
N VAL A 181 -1.83 -15.58 -20.35
CA VAL A 181 -2.37 -15.96 -19.04
C VAL A 181 -2.43 -17.48 -18.84
N GLY A 182 -2.26 -18.27 -19.90
CA GLY A 182 -2.33 -19.73 -19.90
C GLY A 182 -1.50 -20.41 -18.82
N GLY A 183 -0.26 -19.96 -18.63
CA GLY A 183 0.70 -20.51 -17.67
C GLY A 183 0.36 -20.29 -16.19
N LEU A 184 -0.66 -19.48 -15.89
CA LEU A 184 -1.10 -19.19 -14.51
C LEU A 184 -2.52 -19.69 -14.22
N LYS A 185 -3.23 -20.28 -15.20
CA LYS A 185 -4.64 -20.71 -15.02
C LYS A 185 -4.84 -21.76 -13.93
N HIS A 186 -3.79 -22.52 -13.60
CA HIS A 186 -3.79 -23.54 -12.55
C HIS A 186 -3.73 -22.91 -11.14
N LEU A 187 -3.22 -21.68 -11.05
CA LEU A 187 -3.22 -20.88 -9.84
C LEU A 187 -4.59 -20.20 -9.82
N SER A 188 -5.53 -20.73 -9.05
CA SER A 188 -6.83 -20.08 -8.94
C SER A 188 -6.61 -18.64 -8.47
N PRO A 189 -7.10 -17.61 -9.18
CA PRO A 189 -7.13 -16.29 -8.60
C PRO A 189 -7.92 -16.37 -7.29
N PRO A 190 -7.54 -15.58 -6.26
CA PRO A 190 -8.38 -15.42 -5.09
C PRO A 190 -9.79 -15.15 -5.59
N CYS A 191 -10.71 -16.05 -5.23
CA CYS A 191 -12.08 -15.97 -5.65
C CYS A 191 -12.59 -14.58 -5.27
N SER A 192 -13.18 -13.84 -6.22
CA SER A 192 -13.73 -12.49 -6.01
C SER A 192 -14.98 -12.49 -5.09
N CYS A 193 -15.08 -13.43 -4.14
CA CYS A 193 -16.27 -13.69 -3.34
C CYS A 193 -16.20 -13.17 -1.90
N LEU A 194 -15.10 -12.56 -1.43
CA LEU A 194 -15.11 -11.96 -0.08
C LEU A 194 -16.07 -10.76 0.04
N ALA A 195 -16.48 -10.15 -1.06
CA ALA A 195 -17.53 -9.12 -1.05
C ALA A 195 -18.96 -9.67 -0.86
N LEU A 196 -19.20 -10.98 -1.05
CA LEU A 196 -20.53 -11.58 -0.89
C LEU A 196 -20.75 -12.25 0.47
N ASP A 197 -19.69 -12.64 1.18
CA ASP A 197 -19.84 -13.27 2.49
C ASP A 197 -20.23 -12.25 3.57
N ILE A 198 -19.74 -11.00 3.49
CA ILE A 198 -20.15 -9.91 4.39
C ILE A 198 -21.64 -9.54 4.20
N TYR A 199 -22.17 -9.62 2.97
CA TYR A 199 -23.59 -9.33 2.72
C TYR A 199 -24.52 -10.50 3.12
N LYS A 200 -24.03 -11.75 3.06
CA LYS A 200 -24.78 -12.92 3.52
C LYS A 200 -24.84 -13.02 5.05
N GLU A 201 -23.81 -12.56 5.77
CA GLU A 201 -23.85 -12.53 7.24
C GLU A 201 -24.77 -11.43 7.79
N LYS A 202 -24.82 -10.26 7.16
CA LYS A 202 -25.78 -9.20 7.54
C LYS A 202 -27.24 -9.57 7.25
N SER A 203 -27.50 -10.40 6.23
CA SER A 203 -28.85 -10.89 5.95
C SER A 203 -29.31 -12.03 6.87
N ARG A 204 -28.42 -12.63 7.66
CA ARG A 204 -28.78 -13.64 8.69
C ARG A 204 -29.16 -13.02 10.05
N PHE A 205 -28.87 -11.74 10.27
CA PHE A 205 -29.20 -11.05 11.53
C PHE A 205 -30.50 -10.23 11.48
N ASN A 206 -31.22 -10.20 10.36
CA ASN A 206 -32.54 -9.57 10.25
C ASN A 206 -33.71 -10.56 10.29
N HIS A 207 -33.47 -11.78 10.77
CA HIS A 207 -34.52 -12.74 11.11
C HIS A 207 -34.27 -13.34 12.50
N LEU A 208 -34.34 -12.48 13.52
CA LEU A 208 -34.77 -12.80 14.88
C LEU A 208 -35.51 -11.58 15.42
#